data_AF-A0A2E1EHU7-F1
#
_entry.id   AF-A0A2E1EHU7-F1
#
_cell.length_a   1.000
_cell.length_b   1.000
_cell.length_c   1.000
_cell.angle_alpha   90.00
_cell.angle_beta   90.00
_cell.angle_gamma   90.00
#
_symmetry.space_group_name_H-M   'P 1'
#
loop_
_entity.id
_entity.type
_entity.pdbx_description
1 polymer ?
#
loop_
_entity_poly.entity_id
_entity_poly.type
_entity_poly.pdbx_seq_one_letter_code
_entity_poly.pdbx_strand_id
1 'polypeptide(L)'
;MKAQVPPLWIDGYAFGRQVLRGGEEPWKAPDELGFFLRDLAQLLSLPLVEIPVTQAILAWGESQGVALASLDPRGMERLLADTAFRAYLNRGLDTAVGALGSRPLALSFPGPGALAALFMEDGDVDEDALDDLSLSLADLLRALYRPAFFAVRFHESDPRALEFFDPLTNVARHYDVASILVLGGDASPDEASGFDLVYGEEGGDGSVLGAAIWRGALVGPLADNASFVEVPADMVPEAVLARLRELGDRAA
;
A
#
# COMPACT_ATOMS: atom_id res chain seq x y z
N MET A 1 1.99 -21.63 3.06
CA MET A 1 2.27 -21.45 4.51
C MET A 1 1.97 -19.99 4.77
N LYS A 2 1.08 -19.63 5.72
CA LYS A 2 0.68 -18.21 5.91
C LYS A 2 1.92 -17.35 6.16
N ALA A 3 1.99 -16.19 5.52
CA ALA A 3 3.13 -15.29 5.64
C ALA A 3 3.25 -14.75 7.08
N GLN A 4 4.46 -14.78 7.63
CA GLN A 4 4.72 -14.23 8.96
C GLN A 4 5.16 -12.76 8.85
N VAL A 5 4.19 -11.87 8.91
CA VAL A 5 4.39 -10.40 8.92
C VAL A 5 4.76 -9.90 10.32
N PRO A 6 5.31 -8.68 10.47
CA PRO A 6 5.51 -8.08 11.79
C PRO A 6 4.19 -7.98 12.58
N PRO A 7 4.20 -8.15 13.91
CA PRO A 7 2.99 -8.01 14.74
C PRO A 7 2.30 -6.65 14.60
N LEU A 8 3.06 -5.60 14.32
CA LEU A 8 2.54 -4.28 13.97
C LEU A 8 3.13 -3.85 12.62
N TRP A 9 2.28 -3.79 11.60
CA TRP A 9 2.59 -3.22 10.30
C TRP A 9 2.18 -1.76 10.28
N ILE A 10 3.13 -0.87 10.01
CA ILE A 10 2.92 0.59 10.05
C ILE A 10 3.06 1.14 8.63
N ASP A 11 1.98 1.69 8.08
CA ASP A 11 2.05 2.61 6.95
C ASP A 11 2.31 4.03 7.49
N GLY A 12 3.55 4.48 7.38
CA GLY A 12 3.97 5.80 7.83
C GLY A 12 4.15 6.81 6.70
N TYR A 13 3.76 6.49 5.45
CA TYR A 13 4.21 7.26 4.29
C TYR A 13 3.71 8.71 4.32
N ALA A 14 2.40 8.90 4.54
CA ALA A 14 1.78 10.23 4.56
C ALA A 14 2.34 11.12 5.68
N PHE A 15 2.51 10.55 6.88
CA PHE A 15 3.19 11.19 8.01
C PHE A 15 4.65 11.53 7.70
N GLY A 16 5.40 10.58 7.16
CA GLY A 16 6.80 10.76 6.76
C GLY A 16 6.95 11.90 5.77
N ARG A 17 6.07 11.97 4.76
CA ARG A 17 6.06 13.04 3.78
C ARG A 17 5.89 14.41 4.43
N GLN A 18 4.95 14.54 5.36
CA GLN A 18 4.73 15.80 6.07
C GLN A 18 5.94 16.19 6.93
N VAL A 19 6.51 15.25 7.69
CA VAL A 19 7.55 15.54 8.68
C VAL A 19 8.95 15.69 8.08
N LEU A 20 9.29 14.85 7.10
CA LEU A 20 10.65 14.76 6.54
C LEU A 20 10.82 15.57 5.25
N ARG A 21 9.72 15.93 4.58
CA ARG A 21 9.71 16.65 3.30
C ARG A 21 8.80 17.87 3.29
N GLY A 22 8.22 18.25 4.44
CA GLY A 22 7.33 19.41 4.52
C GLY A 22 6.09 19.29 3.61
N GLY A 23 5.67 18.05 3.32
CA GLY A 23 4.54 17.76 2.43
C GLY A 23 4.93 17.51 0.97
N GLU A 24 6.19 17.70 0.57
CA GLU A 24 6.63 17.42 -0.80
C GLU A 24 6.65 15.91 -1.09
N GLU A 25 6.04 15.53 -2.21
CA GLU A 25 5.87 14.13 -2.63
C GLU A 25 7.21 13.50 -3.06
N PRO A 26 7.75 12.49 -2.34
CA PRO A 26 9.03 11.86 -2.65
C PRO A 26 9.10 11.28 -4.06
N TRP A 27 7.98 10.83 -4.62
CA TRP A 27 7.92 10.33 -5.98
C TRP A 27 8.22 11.41 -7.04
N LYS A 28 8.15 12.72 -6.74
CA LYS A 28 8.57 13.76 -7.70
C LYS A 28 10.07 13.66 -8.07
N ALA A 29 10.88 13.04 -7.22
CA ALA A 29 12.28 12.72 -7.48
C ALA A 29 12.56 11.24 -7.15
N PRO A 30 12.27 10.28 -8.06
CA PRO A 30 12.43 8.85 -7.79
C PRO A 30 13.85 8.45 -7.36
N ASP A 31 14.85 9.20 -7.79
CA ASP A 31 16.25 9.02 -7.40
C ASP A 31 16.50 9.28 -5.89
N GLU A 32 15.60 10.00 -5.23
CA GLU A 32 15.68 10.35 -3.81
C GLU A 32 14.75 9.52 -2.91
N LEU A 33 13.90 8.68 -3.51
CA LEU A 33 12.90 7.89 -2.79
C LEU A 33 13.55 7.00 -1.71
N GLY A 34 14.65 6.34 -2.04
CA GLY A 34 15.37 5.50 -1.08
C GLY A 34 15.87 6.25 0.15
N PHE A 35 16.32 7.51 0.02
CA PHE A 35 16.74 8.30 1.16
C PHE A 35 15.55 8.66 2.06
N PHE A 36 14.44 9.08 1.45
CA PHE A 36 13.20 9.34 2.18
C PHE A 36 12.74 8.10 2.97
N LEU A 37 12.66 6.95 2.30
CA LEU A 37 12.18 5.72 2.94
C LEU A 37 13.11 5.23 4.05
N ARG A 38 14.43 5.40 3.89
CA ARG A 38 15.41 5.08 4.94
C ARG A 38 15.22 5.97 6.16
N ASP A 39 15.05 7.28 5.96
CA ASP A 39 14.87 8.24 7.04
C ASP A 39 13.52 8.00 7.75
N LEU A 40 12.46 7.67 6.99
CA LEU A 40 11.16 7.25 7.53
C LEU A 40 11.26 5.96 8.36
N ALA A 41 11.97 4.96 7.84
CA ALA A 41 12.18 3.70 8.54
C ALA A 41 12.94 3.90 9.86
N GLN A 42 13.90 4.83 9.89
CA GLN A 42 14.61 5.19 11.12
C GLN A 42 13.71 5.95 12.09
N LEU A 43 12.94 6.93 11.60
CA LEU A 43 12.05 7.74 12.42
C LEU A 43 11.03 6.88 13.17
N LEU A 44 10.34 5.99 12.45
CA LEU A 44 9.26 5.17 13.01
C LEU A 44 9.72 3.77 13.46
N SER A 45 11.02 3.47 13.35
CA SER A 45 11.58 2.15 13.68
C SER A 45 10.88 1.01 12.91
N LEU A 46 10.64 1.22 11.61
CA LEU A 46 9.85 0.32 10.78
C LEU A 46 10.58 -1.03 10.58
N PRO A 47 9.96 -2.16 10.99
CA PRO A 47 10.51 -3.49 10.73
C PRO A 47 10.35 -3.92 9.26
N LEU A 48 9.33 -3.37 8.59
CA LEU A 48 8.98 -3.57 7.18
C LEU A 48 8.67 -2.19 6.59
N VAL A 49 9.21 -1.88 5.42
CA VAL A 49 9.03 -0.56 4.79
C VAL A 49 8.16 -0.71 3.55
N GLU A 50 7.12 0.11 3.49
CA GLU A 50 6.23 0.15 2.33
C GLU A 50 6.73 1.10 1.25
N ILE A 51 6.51 0.70 0.00
CA ILE A 51 6.67 1.56 -1.17
C ILE A 51 5.29 1.71 -1.83
N PRO A 52 4.64 2.88 -1.73
CA PRO A 52 3.28 3.06 -2.24
C PRO A 52 3.26 3.38 -3.74
N VAL A 53 2.71 2.47 -4.53
CA VAL A 53 2.53 2.63 -5.98
C VAL A 53 1.47 3.68 -6.30
N THR A 54 0.42 3.81 -5.49
CA THR A 54 -0.61 4.84 -5.68
C THR A 54 -0.01 6.25 -5.71
N GLN A 55 0.91 6.56 -4.78
CA GLN A 55 1.55 7.88 -4.76
C GLN A 55 2.45 8.11 -5.97
N ALA A 56 3.06 7.05 -6.51
CA ALA A 56 3.81 7.11 -7.76
C ALA A 56 2.91 7.41 -8.97
N ILE A 57 1.73 6.79 -9.06
CA ILE A 57 0.74 7.06 -10.10
C ILE A 57 0.33 8.54 -10.07
N LEU A 58 -0.02 9.03 -8.87
CA LEU A 58 -0.43 10.43 -8.65
C LEU A 58 0.68 11.42 -9.03
N ALA A 59 1.90 11.20 -8.54
CA ALA A 59 3.05 12.06 -8.83
C ALA A 59 3.44 12.06 -10.31
N TRP A 60 3.39 10.88 -10.95
CA TRP A 60 3.63 10.76 -12.39
C TRP A 60 2.58 11.53 -13.19
N GLY A 61 1.30 11.32 -12.88
CA GLY A 61 0.18 12.00 -13.53
C GLY A 61 0.33 13.52 -13.47
N GLU A 62 0.65 14.06 -12.29
CA GLU A 62 0.95 15.49 -12.10
C GLU A 62 2.12 15.94 -12.99
N SER A 63 3.23 15.20 -13.00
CA SER A 63 4.44 15.56 -13.77
C SER A 63 4.23 15.58 -15.29
N GLN A 64 3.34 14.72 -15.79
CA GLN A 64 3.02 14.61 -17.21
C GLN A 64 1.84 15.51 -17.61
N GLY A 65 1.22 16.23 -16.67
CA GLY A 65 0.02 17.02 -16.91
C GLY A 65 -1.21 16.16 -17.26
N VAL A 66 -1.22 14.90 -16.82
CA VAL A 66 -2.35 13.98 -16.99
C VAL A 66 -3.36 14.25 -15.88
N ALA A 67 -4.56 14.68 -16.25
CA ALA A 67 -5.69 14.73 -15.33
C ALA A 67 -6.20 13.30 -15.09
N LEU A 68 -5.68 12.64 -14.05
CA LEU A 68 -6.03 11.26 -13.73
C LEU A 68 -7.56 11.08 -13.59
N ALA A 69 -8.24 12.00 -12.91
CA ALA A 69 -9.71 12.04 -12.77
C ALA A 69 -10.51 12.12 -14.10
N SER A 70 -9.84 12.27 -15.25
CA SER A 70 -10.48 12.28 -16.57
C SER A 70 -10.12 11.07 -17.44
N LEU A 71 -9.36 10.12 -16.90
CA LEU A 71 -9.03 8.90 -17.63
C LEU A 71 -10.26 8.00 -17.68
N ASP A 72 -10.44 7.31 -18.80
CA ASP A 72 -11.32 6.15 -18.90
C ASP A 72 -10.52 4.88 -18.48
N PRO A 73 -11.19 3.71 -18.29
CA PRO A 73 -10.49 2.47 -17.94
C PRO A 73 -9.32 2.14 -18.89
N ARG A 74 -9.50 2.34 -20.21
CA ARG A 74 -8.45 2.15 -21.22
C ARG A 74 -7.31 3.16 -21.10
N GLY A 75 -7.59 4.37 -20.65
CA GLY A 75 -6.61 5.40 -20.34
C GLY A 75 -5.73 4.98 -19.17
N MET A 76 -6.36 4.44 -18.12
CA MET A 76 -5.63 3.89 -16.97
C MET A 76 -4.79 2.67 -17.36
N GLU A 77 -5.36 1.71 -18.09
CA GLU A 77 -4.62 0.54 -18.62
C GLU A 77 -3.38 0.98 -19.40
N ARG A 78 -3.54 1.93 -20.34
CA ARG A 78 -2.42 2.48 -21.12
C ARG A 78 -1.37 3.16 -20.24
N LEU A 79 -1.77 3.86 -19.19
CA LEU A 79 -0.84 4.47 -18.25
C LEU A 79 -0.06 3.41 -17.47
N LEU A 80 -0.71 2.35 -16.97
CA LEU A 80 -0.05 1.24 -16.27
C LEU A 80 0.85 0.42 -17.19
N ALA A 81 0.53 0.36 -18.49
CA ALA A 81 1.36 -0.24 -19.53
C ALA A 81 2.48 0.67 -20.05
N ASP A 82 2.45 1.98 -19.75
CA ASP A 82 3.38 2.94 -20.32
C ASP A 82 4.82 2.66 -19.88
N THR A 83 5.71 2.61 -20.87
CA THR A 83 7.12 2.26 -20.65
C THR A 83 7.88 3.33 -19.87
N ALA A 84 7.53 4.61 -20.03
CA ALA A 84 8.18 5.69 -19.30
C ALA A 84 7.73 5.71 -17.84
N PHE A 85 6.44 5.49 -17.58
CA PHE A 85 5.91 5.31 -16.23
C PHE A 85 6.54 4.10 -15.52
N ARG A 86 6.62 2.95 -16.20
CA ARG A 86 7.31 1.77 -15.65
C ARG A 86 8.78 2.05 -15.38
N ALA A 87 9.48 2.77 -16.25
CA ALA A 87 10.88 3.14 -16.00
C ALA A 87 11.03 4.07 -14.80
N TYR A 88 10.10 5.02 -14.63
CA TYR A 88 10.02 5.91 -13.48
C TYR A 88 9.81 5.15 -12.16
N LEU A 89 8.86 4.20 -12.13
CA LEU A 89 8.64 3.30 -11.00
C LEU A 89 9.89 2.47 -10.68
N ASN A 90 10.44 1.79 -11.69
CA ASN A 90 11.63 0.95 -11.52
C ASN A 90 12.81 1.74 -10.94
N ARG A 91 13.01 3.00 -11.36
CA ARG A 91 14.03 3.87 -10.78
C ARG A 91 13.81 4.11 -9.29
N GLY A 92 12.59 4.44 -8.88
CA GLY A 92 12.24 4.58 -7.46
C GLY A 92 12.45 3.29 -6.66
N LEU A 93 12.04 2.15 -7.21
CA LEU A 93 12.23 0.84 -6.57
C LEU A 93 13.70 0.48 -6.41
N ASP A 94 14.53 0.70 -7.44
CA ASP A 94 15.95 0.40 -7.39
C ASP A 94 16.67 1.29 -6.35
N THR A 95 16.27 2.56 -6.21
CA THR A 95 16.81 3.45 -5.16
C THR A 95 16.37 3.02 -3.77
N ALA A 96 15.12 2.60 -3.61
CA ALA A 96 14.58 2.08 -2.35
C ALA A 96 15.31 0.82 -1.90
N VAL A 97 15.46 -0.17 -2.79
CA VAL A 97 16.21 -1.41 -2.53
C VAL A 97 17.66 -1.08 -2.15
N GLY A 98 18.32 -0.18 -2.89
CA GLY A 98 19.69 0.23 -2.61
C GLY A 98 19.87 0.91 -1.25
N ALA A 99 18.93 1.78 -0.85
CA ALA A 99 19.02 2.55 0.39
C ALA A 99 18.62 1.77 1.65
N LEU A 100 17.72 0.79 1.52
CA LEU A 100 17.16 0.01 2.63
C LEU A 100 17.92 -1.30 2.89
N GLY A 101 18.76 -1.73 1.95
CA GLY A 101 19.67 -2.86 2.12
C GLY A 101 18.91 -4.16 2.40
N SER A 102 19.18 -4.80 3.54
CA SER A 102 18.52 -6.05 3.95
C SER A 102 17.19 -5.85 4.68
N ARG A 103 16.69 -4.61 4.81
CA ARG A 103 15.40 -4.37 5.46
C ARG A 103 14.27 -4.93 4.57
N PRO A 104 13.32 -5.71 5.13
CA PRO A 104 12.17 -6.18 4.38
C PRO A 104 11.39 -5.03 3.73
N LEU A 105 10.96 -5.24 2.49
CA LEU A 105 10.19 -4.29 1.71
C LEU A 105 8.82 -4.87 1.36
N ALA A 106 7.80 -4.03 1.41
CA ALA A 106 6.48 -4.33 0.86
C ALA A 106 6.15 -3.34 -0.26
N LEU A 107 5.63 -3.86 -1.37
CA LEU A 107 5.08 -3.03 -2.44
C LEU A 107 3.58 -2.85 -2.19
N SER A 108 3.14 -1.62 -2.00
CA SER A 108 1.72 -1.31 -1.71
C SER A 108 1.02 -0.84 -2.98
N PHE A 109 -0.02 -1.56 -3.38
CA PHE A 109 -0.85 -1.28 -4.54
C PHE A 109 -2.28 -0.89 -4.10
N PRO A 110 -2.96 -0.05 -4.90
CA PRO A 110 -4.42 -0.02 -4.82
C PRO A 110 -4.98 -1.34 -5.37
N GLY A 111 -6.12 -1.77 -4.84
CA GLY A 111 -7.00 -2.75 -5.48
C GLY A 111 -7.69 -2.16 -6.72
N PRO A 112 -8.37 -2.99 -7.54
CA PRO A 112 -9.06 -2.52 -8.74
C PRO A 112 -10.11 -1.43 -8.44
N GLY A 113 -10.91 -1.59 -7.39
CA GLY A 113 -11.93 -0.61 -7.00
C GLY A 113 -11.31 0.66 -6.43
N ALA A 114 -10.33 0.51 -5.54
CA ALA A 114 -9.56 1.62 -5.00
C ALA A 114 -8.80 2.40 -6.11
N LEU A 115 -8.33 1.72 -7.15
CA LEU A 115 -7.73 2.38 -8.32
C LEU A 115 -8.80 3.11 -9.13
N ALA A 116 -9.94 2.48 -9.42
CA ALA A 116 -11.06 3.08 -10.13
C ALA A 116 -11.51 4.40 -9.48
N ALA A 117 -11.60 4.43 -8.15
CA ALA A 117 -11.94 5.63 -7.37
C ALA A 117 -10.97 6.82 -7.56
N LEU A 118 -9.76 6.62 -8.10
CA LEU A 118 -8.83 7.70 -8.41
C LEU A 118 -9.10 8.39 -9.75
N PHE A 119 -9.81 7.73 -10.67
CA PHE A 119 -9.95 8.23 -12.04
C PHE A 119 -11.37 8.18 -12.63
N MET A 120 -12.32 7.51 -11.97
CA MET A 120 -13.71 7.38 -12.42
C MET A 120 -14.66 8.11 -11.49
N GLU A 121 -15.78 8.60 -12.03
CA GLU A 121 -16.89 9.10 -11.22
C GLU A 121 -17.67 7.92 -10.59
N ASP A 122 -18.26 8.15 -9.42
CA ASP A 122 -19.10 7.18 -8.72
C ASP A 122 -20.29 6.76 -9.60
N GLY A 123 -20.31 5.49 -10.03
CA GLY A 123 -21.39 4.90 -10.83
C GLY A 123 -20.98 4.40 -12.23
N ASP A 124 -19.80 4.77 -12.71
CA ASP A 124 -19.27 4.32 -14.01
C ASP A 124 -18.43 3.03 -13.91
N VAL A 125 -18.21 2.52 -12.70
CA VAL A 125 -17.40 1.31 -12.44
C VAL A 125 -18.29 0.07 -12.52
N ASP A 126 -18.15 -0.68 -13.62
CA ASP A 126 -18.75 -2.01 -13.81
C ASP A 126 -17.73 -3.15 -13.58
N GLU A 127 -18.23 -4.39 -13.56
CA GLU A 127 -17.43 -5.60 -13.32
C GLU A 127 -16.33 -5.80 -14.39
N ASP A 128 -16.64 -5.50 -15.66
CA ASP A 128 -15.67 -5.60 -16.76
C ASP A 128 -14.49 -4.64 -16.54
N ALA A 129 -14.76 -3.40 -16.12
CA ALA A 129 -13.71 -2.45 -15.79
C ALA A 129 -12.86 -2.90 -14.59
N LEU A 130 -13.46 -3.51 -13.57
CA LEU A 130 -12.73 -4.04 -12.41
C LEU A 130 -11.81 -5.22 -12.80
N ASP A 131 -12.28 -6.12 -13.66
CA ASP A 131 -11.46 -7.22 -14.18
C ASP A 131 -10.28 -6.70 -15.01
N ASP A 132 -10.53 -5.79 -15.96
CA ASP A 132 -9.51 -5.16 -16.80
C ASP A 132 -8.44 -4.43 -15.95
N LEU A 133 -8.86 -3.71 -14.90
CA LEU A 133 -7.94 -3.05 -13.97
C LEU A 133 -7.14 -4.06 -13.15
N SER A 134 -7.75 -5.16 -12.72
CA SER A 134 -7.02 -6.24 -12.02
C SER A 134 -5.94 -6.86 -12.90
N LEU A 135 -6.26 -7.16 -14.15
CA LEU A 135 -5.29 -7.68 -15.13
C LEU A 135 -4.15 -6.68 -15.36
N SER A 136 -4.48 -5.40 -15.50
CA SER A 136 -3.52 -4.31 -15.68
C SER A 136 -2.58 -4.15 -14.48
N LEU A 137 -3.13 -4.20 -13.26
CA LEU A 137 -2.38 -4.16 -12.02
C LEU A 137 -1.47 -5.39 -11.86
N ALA A 138 -1.95 -6.58 -12.24
CA ALA A 138 -1.16 -7.81 -12.21
C ALA A 138 0.03 -7.75 -13.18
N ASP A 139 -0.16 -7.20 -14.38
CA ASP A 139 0.91 -6.98 -15.34
C ASP A 139 1.92 -5.93 -14.88
N LEU A 140 1.45 -4.87 -14.22
CA LEU A 140 2.34 -3.92 -13.58
C LEU A 140 3.15 -4.59 -12.46
N LEU A 141 2.51 -5.36 -11.57
CA LEU A 141 3.20 -6.10 -10.51
C LEU A 141 4.28 -7.04 -11.05
N ARG A 142 3.99 -7.79 -12.14
CA ARG A 142 4.99 -8.62 -12.83
C ARG A 142 6.20 -7.80 -13.30
N ALA A 143 5.95 -6.61 -13.85
CA ALA A 143 7.01 -5.73 -14.35
C ALA A 143 7.84 -5.07 -13.24
N LEU A 144 7.26 -4.91 -12.04
CA LEU A 144 7.92 -4.27 -10.90
C LEU A 144 8.63 -5.23 -9.97
N TYR A 145 8.31 -6.54 -10.00
CA TYR A 145 8.82 -7.51 -9.05
C TYR A 145 10.35 -7.45 -8.86
N ARG A 146 10.77 -7.62 -7.61
CA ARG A 146 12.16 -7.74 -7.17
C ARG A 146 12.25 -8.82 -6.09
N PRO A 147 13.32 -9.62 -6.05
CA PRO A 147 13.55 -10.58 -4.96
C PRO A 147 13.65 -9.97 -3.55
N ALA A 148 13.84 -8.65 -3.45
CA ALA A 148 13.87 -7.92 -2.18
C ALA A 148 12.47 -7.73 -1.55
N PHE A 149 11.40 -7.95 -2.31
CA PHE A 149 10.04 -7.81 -1.80
C PHE A 149 9.66 -9.00 -0.95
N PHE A 150 9.31 -8.71 0.29
CA PHE A 150 8.80 -9.66 1.26
C PHE A 150 7.28 -9.86 1.11
N ALA A 151 6.57 -8.78 0.79
CA ALA A 151 5.12 -8.79 0.61
C ALA A 151 4.68 -7.84 -0.51
N VAL A 152 3.50 -8.13 -1.07
CA VAL A 152 2.69 -7.17 -1.83
C VAL A 152 1.43 -6.92 -1.03
N ARG A 153 1.19 -5.66 -0.69
CA ARG A 153 -0.01 -5.22 0.00
C ARG A 153 -0.97 -4.61 -1.02
N PHE A 154 -2.24 -4.95 -0.90
CA PHE A 154 -3.33 -4.32 -1.63
C PHE A 154 -4.22 -3.56 -0.66
N HIS A 155 -4.74 -2.42 -1.08
CA HIS A 155 -5.80 -1.72 -0.37
C HIS A 155 -7.07 -1.71 -1.21
N GLU A 156 -8.16 -2.24 -0.67
CA GLU A 156 -9.45 -2.26 -1.37
C GLU A 156 -10.57 -1.76 -0.44
N SER A 157 -11.48 -1.00 -1.03
CA SER A 157 -12.67 -0.48 -0.35
C SER A 157 -13.98 -0.83 -1.06
N ASP A 158 -13.93 -1.26 -2.33
CA ASP A 158 -15.09 -1.69 -3.09
C ASP A 158 -15.29 -3.22 -2.95
N PRO A 159 -16.39 -3.68 -2.32
CA PRO A 159 -16.67 -5.11 -2.19
C PRO A 159 -16.74 -5.84 -3.54
N ARG A 160 -17.19 -5.15 -4.61
CA ARG A 160 -17.33 -5.74 -5.95
C ARG A 160 -15.98 -6.11 -6.55
N ALA A 161 -14.91 -5.43 -6.15
CA ALA A 161 -13.57 -5.70 -6.66
C ALA A 161 -12.95 -6.99 -6.10
N LEU A 162 -13.46 -7.51 -4.97
CA LEU A 162 -12.85 -8.63 -4.25
C LEU A 162 -12.79 -9.92 -5.07
N GLU A 163 -13.78 -10.16 -5.94
CA GLU A 163 -13.80 -11.36 -6.80
C GLU A 163 -12.73 -11.32 -7.91
N PHE A 164 -12.21 -10.14 -8.24
CA PHE A 164 -11.26 -9.94 -9.32
C PHE A 164 -9.80 -10.01 -8.87
N PHE A 165 -9.48 -10.41 -7.64
CA PHE A 165 -8.08 -10.42 -7.15
C PHE A 165 -7.23 -11.60 -7.58
N ASP A 166 -7.82 -12.62 -8.21
CA ASP A 166 -7.11 -13.83 -8.65
C ASP A 166 -5.86 -13.53 -9.49
N PRO A 167 -5.87 -12.65 -10.51
CA PRO A 167 -4.67 -12.28 -11.26
C PRO A 167 -3.54 -11.76 -10.36
N LEU A 168 -3.86 -10.93 -9.37
CA LEU A 168 -2.90 -10.31 -8.45
C LEU A 168 -2.29 -11.32 -7.47
N THR A 169 -3.14 -12.12 -6.82
CA THR A 169 -2.67 -13.15 -5.87
C THR A 169 -1.88 -14.26 -6.58
N ASN A 170 -2.25 -14.59 -7.82
CA ASN A 170 -1.50 -15.53 -8.66
C ASN A 170 -0.08 -15.02 -8.99
N VAL A 171 0.08 -13.71 -9.25
CA VAL A 171 1.40 -13.11 -9.47
C VAL A 171 2.24 -13.14 -8.20
N ALA A 172 1.68 -12.75 -7.06
CA ALA A 172 2.39 -12.79 -5.79
C ALA A 172 2.87 -14.23 -5.47
N ARG A 173 1.99 -15.22 -5.62
CA ARG A 173 2.32 -16.65 -5.44
C ARG A 173 3.37 -17.16 -6.43
N HIS A 174 3.32 -16.71 -7.69
CA HIS A 174 4.32 -17.07 -8.70
C HIS A 174 5.73 -16.63 -8.29
N TYR A 175 5.84 -15.47 -7.65
CA TYR A 175 7.11 -14.92 -7.19
C TYR A 175 7.47 -15.25 -5.73
N ASP A 176 6.69 -16.11 -5.07
CA ASP A 176 6.86 -16.49 -3.66
C ASP A 176 6.86 -15.28 -2.71
N VAL A 177 6.02 -14.29 -3.01
CA VAL A 177 5.82 -13.09 -2.19
C VAL A 177 4.47 -13.16 -1.50
N ALA A 178 4.44 -12.78 -0.22
CA ALA A 178 3.20 -12.75 0.55
C ALA A 178 2.19 -11.77 -0.06
N SER A 179 0.96 -12.24 -0.30
CA SER A 179 -0.17 -11.42 -0.74
C SER A 179 -1.02 -10.98 0.45
N ILE A 180 -1.11 -9.68 0.68
CA ILE A 180 -1.74 -9.10 1.88
C ILE A 180 -2.83 -8.14 1.45
N LEU A 181 -4.04 -8.29 1.97
CA LEU A 181 -5.14 -7.35 1.72
C LEU A 181 -5.39 -6.49 2.96
N VAL A 182 -5.50 -5.18 2.78
CA VAL A 182 -6.03 -4.25 3.79
C VAL A 182 -7.36 -3.72 3.30
N LEU A 183 -8.43 -4.13 3.95
CA LEU A 183 -9.79 -3.67 3.65
C LEU A 183 -10.05 -2.31 4.30
N GLY A 184 -10.76 -1.46 3.57
CA GLY A 184 -11.40 -0.26 4.09
C GLY A 184 -12.86 -0.19 3.62
N GLY A 185 -13.58 0.83 4.08
CA GLY A 185 -14.96 1.08 3.64
C GLY A 185 -15.90 -0.09 3.98
N ASP A 186 -16.74 -0.47 3.01
CA ASP A 186 -17.81 -1.46 3.19
C ASP A 186 -17.38 -2.90 2.86
N ALA A 187 -16.13 -3.11 2.45
CA ALA A 187 -15.63 -4.42 2.03
C ALA A 187 -15.41 -5.36 3.23
N SER A 188 -15.92 -6.60 3.13
CA SER A 188 -15.88 -7.59 4.21
C SER A 188 -14.72 -8.58 4.07
N PRO A 189 -14.00 -8.91 5.17
CA PRO A 189 -12.98 -9.95 5.14
C PRO A 189 -13.49 -11.33 4.73
N ASP A 190 -14.76 -11.65 4.97
CA ASP A 190 -15.34 -12.96 4.66
C ASP A 190 -15.46 -13.22 3.15
N GLU A 191 -15.48 -12.14 2.36
CA GLU A 191 -15.57 -12.18 0.89
C GLU A 191 -14.18 -12.19 0.24
N ALA A 192 -13.13 -11.86 0.99
CA ALA A 192 -11.75 -11.86 0.53
C ALA A 192 -11.16 -13.27 0.54
N SER A 193 -10.78 -13.78 -0.64
CA SER A 193 -10.18 -15.11 -0.78
C SER A 193 -8.86 -15.05 -1.57
N GLY A 194 -8.02 -16.08 -1.40
CA GLY A 194 -6.76 -16.22 -2.16
C GLY A 194 -5.54 -15.48 -1.59
N PHE A 195 -5.71 -14.66 -0.56
CA PHE A 195 -4.64 -13.93 0.14
C PHE A 195 -3.97 -14.77 1.23
N ASP A 196 -2.72 -14.43 1.57
CA ASP A 196 -2.00 -15.02 2.70
C ASP A 196 -2.43 -14.43 4.05
N LEU A 197 -2.88 -13.17 4.02
CA LEU A 197 -3.37 -12.43 5.18
C LEU A 197 -4.38 -11.35 4.74
N VAL A 198 -5.49 -11.23 5.47
CA VAL A 198 -6.47 -10.15 5.30
C VAL A 198 -6.58 -9.34 6.59
N TYR A 199 -6.37 -8.03 6.52
CA TYR A 199 -6.66 -7.07 7.59
C TYR A 199 -8.03 -6.42 7.37
N GLY A 200 -8.87 -6.43 8.39
CA GLY A 200 -10.14 -5.69 8.42
C GLY A 200 -10.35 -4.95 9.75
N GLU A 201 -11.26 -3.97 9.78
CA GLU A 201 -11.66 -3.33 11.05
C GLU A 201 -12.41 -4.31 11.95
N GLU A 202 -13.28 -5.13 11.35
CA GLU A 202 -14.02 -6.21 12.00
C GLU A 202 -13.79 -7.52 11.23
N GLY A 203 -13.21 -8.53 11.89
CA GLY A 203 -12.91 -9.83 11.28
C GLY A 203 -11.56 -9.89 10.55
N GLY A 204 -11.39 -10.89 9.68
CA GLY A 204 -10.14 -11.15 8.96
C GLY A 204 -9.09 -11.93 9.75
N ASP A 205 -7.91 -12.09 9.15
CA ASP A 205 -6.77 -12.72 9.79
C ASP A 205 -6.04 -11.78 10.76
N GLY A 206 -6.18 -10.47 10.59
CA GLY A 206 -5.58 -9.42 11.42
C GLY A 206 -6.46 -8.17 11.47
N SER A 207 -6.11 -7.21 12.32
CA SER A 207 -6.94 -6.02 12.56
C SER A 207 -6.37 -4.75 11.91
N VAL A 208 -7.25 -3.91 11.37
CA VAL A 208 -6.95 -2.52 11.02
C VAL A 208 -7.19 -1.64 12.25
N LEU A 209 -6.16 -0.95 12.72
CA LEU A 209 -6.27 0.00 13.81
C LEU A 209 -6.67 1.37 13.26
N GLY A 210 -7.95 1.72 13.38
CA GLY A 210 -8.50 2.96 12.85
C GLY A 210 -7.90 4.23 13.46
N ALA A 211 -8.13 5.38 12.81
CA ALA A 211 -7.49 6.65 13.14
C ALA A 211 -7.73 7.14 14.60
N ALA A 212 -8.79 6.67 15.26
CA ALA A 212 -9.10 7.01 16.64
C ALA A 212 -7.99 6.61 17.63
N ILE A 213 -7.17 5.60 17.32
CA ILE A 213 -6.07 5.18 18.21
C ILE A 213 -5.05 6.29 18.43
N TRP A 214 -4.89 7.20 17.47
CA TRP A 214 -3.95 8.31 17.52
C TRP A 214 -4.42 9.44 18.45
N ARG A 215 -5.72 9.43 18.78
CA ARG A 215 -6.35 10.38 19.72
C ARG A 215 -6.55 9.78 21.11
N GLY A 216 -5.85 8.69 21.42
CA GLY A 216 -5.88 8.04 22.73
C GLY A 216 -7.04 7.06 22.93
N ALA A 217 -7.72 6.61 21.87
CA ALA A 217 -8.69 5.54 21.99
C ALA A 217 -8.04 4.29 22.62
N LEU A 218 -8.79 3.61 23.50
CA LEU A 218 -8.31 2.36 24.08
C LEU A 218 -8.22 1.31 22.98
N VAL A 219 -7.03 0.79 22.78
CA VAL A 219 -6.82 -0.41 21.97
C VAL A 219 -7.01 -1.59 22.90
N GLY A 220 -7.79 -2.58 22.46
CA GLY A 220 -7.88 -3.87 23.15
C GLY A 220 -6.52 -4.57 23.21
N PRO A 221 -6.47 -5.81 23.72
CA PRO A 221 -5.32 -6.68 23.48
C PRO A 221 -5.08 -6.75 21.97
N LEU A 222 -3.87 -6.43 21.51
CA LEU A 222 -3.47 -6.74 20.14
C LEU A 222 -3.44 -8.27 20.09
N ALA A 223 -4.20 -8.87 19.17
CA ALA A 223 -4.21 -10.32 19.03
C ALA A 223 -2.81 -10.80 18.61
N ASP A 224 -2.53 -12.10 18.74
CA ASP A 224 -1.35 -12.75 18.12
C ASP A 224 -1.32 -12.57 16.58
N ASN A 225 -2.46 -12.11 16.05
CA ASN A 225 -2.70 -11.72 14.68
C ASN A 225 -2.19 -10.29 14.47
N ALA A 226 -1.34 -10.11 13.46
CA ALA A 226 -0.75 -8.84 13.13
C ALA A 226 -1.80 -7.71 13.04
N SER A 227 -1.43 -6.51 13.44
CA SER A 227 -2.23 -5.31 13.32
C SER A 227 -1.65 -4.39 12.25
N PHE A 228 -2.48 -3.83 11.40
CA PHE A 228 -2.12 -2.80 10.44
C PHE A 228 -2.55 -1.43 10.96
N VAL A 229 -1.70 -0.42 10.80
CA VAL A 229 -2.03 0.96 11.15
C VAL A 229 -1.45 1.94 10.14
N GLU A 230 -2.26 2.93 9.74
CA GLU A 230 -1.80 4.10 9.01
C GLU A 230 -1.54 5.25 10.00
N VAL A 231 -0.40 5.94 9.86
CA VAL A 231 -0.08 7.15 10.61
C VAL A 231 -0.61 8.38 9.85
N PRO A 232 -1.55 9.15 10.41
CA PRO A 232 -2.08 10.33 9.75
C PRO A 232 -1.01 11.41 9.54
N ALA A 233 -1.12 12.12 8.42
CA ALA A 233 -0.13 13.11 7.99
C ALA A 233 0.04 14.28 8.97
N ASP A 234 -1.04 14.68 9.66
CA ASP A 234 -1.13 15.86 10.52
C ASP A 234 -0.73 15.59 11.98
N MET A 235 -0.26 14.39 12.30
CA MET A 235 0.13 14.03 13.65
C MET A 235 1.44 14.68 14.08
N VAL A 236 1.55 14.97 15.38
CA VAL A 236 2.77 15.48 16.01
C VAL A 236 3.77 14.33 16.21
N PRO A 237 5.05 14.45 15.78
CA PRO A 237 6.01 13.35 15.84
C PRO A 237 6.17 12.71 17.21
N GLU A 238 6.29 13.50 18.27
CA GLU A 238 6.46 12.99 19.63
C GLU A 238 5.26 12.15 20.08
N ALA A 239 4.04 12.55 19.70
CA ALA A 239 2.83 11.81 20.00
C ALA A 239 2.77 10.48 19.23
N VAL A 240 3.18 10.47 17.95
CA VAL A 240 3.27 9.25 17.14
C VAL A 240 4.27 8.28 17.74
N LEU A 241 5.48 8.74 18.06
CA LEU A 241 6.54 7.88 18.61
C LEU A 241 6.19 7.31 19.98
N ALA A 242 5.56 8.12 20.85
CA ALA A 242 5.05 7.64 22.12
C ALA A 242 3.99 6.55 21.91
N ARG A 243 3.05 6.78 20.99
CA ARG A 243 1.96 5.83 20.71
C ARG A 243 2.44 4.53 20.07
N LEU A 244 3.36 4.61 19.11
CA LEU A 244 3.94 3.42 18.49
C LEU A 244 4.71 2.57 19.49
N ARG A 245 5.38 3.18 20.48
CA ARG A 245 6.02 2.46 21.57
C ARG A 245 5.00 1.71 22.42
N GLU A 246 3.91 2.37 22.81
CA GLU A 246 2.82 1.74 23.56
C GLU A 246 2.19 0.57 22.80
N LEU A 247 2.03 0.70 21.47
CA LEU A 247 1.50 -0.37 20.63
C LEU A 247 2.50 -1.51 20.46
N GLY A 248 3.78 -1.20 20.26
CA GLY A 248 4.85 -2.18 20.14
C GLY A 248 5.02 -3.03 21.41
N ASP A 249 4.99 -2.40 22.60
CA ASP A 249 5.07 -3.09 23.89
C ASP A 249 3.89 -4.05 24.14
N ARG A 250 2.75 -3.81 23.48
CA ARG A 250 1.56 -4.67 23.57
C ARG A 250 1.54 -5.80 22.54
N ALA A 251 2.36 -5.70 21.50
CA ALA A 251 2.46 -6.68 20.42
C ALA A 251 3.64 -7.66 20.61
N ALA A 252 4.46 -7.45 21.64
CA ALA A 252 5.63 -8.26 22.02
C ALA A 252 5.34 -9.18 23.21
#